data_AF-A0A3N7FDC7-F1
#
_entry.id   AF-A0A3N7FDC7-F1
#
_cell.length_a   1.000
_cell.length_b   1.000
_cell.length_c   1.000
_cell.angle_alpha   90.00
_cell.angle_beta   90.00
_cell.angle_gamma   90.00
#
_symmetry.space_group_name_H-M   'P 1'
#
loop_
_entity.id
_entity.type
_entity.pdbx_description
1 polymer ?
#
loop_
_entity_poly.entity_id
_entity_poly.type
_entity_poly.pdbx_seq_one_letter_code
_entity_poly.pdbx_strand_id
1 'polypeptide(L)'
;MKAVAKQPVSVAIDAGGSDFQFYSSGIFTGSCDTQLDHGVTAVGYGVSDGSKYWLVKNSWGAQWGEEGYIRMQKDISAKEGLCGIAMQASYPTA
;
A
#
# COMPACT_ATOMS: atom_id res chain seq x y z
N MET A 1 -10.56 6.45 5.44
CA MET A 1 -11.11 5.85 4.19
C MET A 1 -11.79 6.84 3.26
N LYS A 2 -12.31 7.99 3.73
CA LYS A 2 -12.98 8.99 2.87
C LYS A 2 -12.08 9.62 1.79
N ALA A 3 -10.76 9.64 1.97
CA ALA A 3 -9.82 10.28 1.03
C ALA A 3 -9.62 9.45 -0.24
N VAL A 4 -9.18 8.19 -0.12
CA VAL A 4 -8.94 7.28 -1.28
C VAL A 4 -10.20 7.03 -2.10
N ALA A 5 -11.38 7.09 -1.47
CA ALA A 5 -12.66 6.99 -2.17
C ALA A 5 -12.97 8.19 -3.10
N LYS A 6 -12.31 9.32 -2.89
CA LYS A 6 -12.53 10.57 -3.65
C LYS A 6 -11.45 10.82 -4.69
N GLN A 7 -10.21 10.46 -4.39
CA GLN A 7 -9.05 10.71 -5.24
C GLN A 7 -7.87 9.82 -4.83
N PRO A 8 -6.86 9.65 -5.70
CA PRO A 8 -5.58 9.07 -5.31
C PRO A 8 -4.95 9.82 -4.13
N VAL A 9 -4.29 9.09 -3.25
CA VAL A 9 -3.63 9.63 -2.04
C VAL A 9 -2.17 9.20 -2.04
N SER A 10 -1.26 10.15 -1.90
CA SER A 10 0.15 9.87 -1.67
C SER A 10 0.34 9.37 -0.25
N VAL A 11 1.04 8.25 -0.09
CA VAL A 11 1.31 7.62 1.21
C VAL A 11 2.78 7.21 1.30
N ALA A 12 3.32 7.20 2.52
CA ALA A 12 4.62 6.61 2.80
C ALA A 12 4.47 5.20 3.39
N ILE A 13 5.40 4.31 3.06
CA ILE A 13 5.49 2.94 3.58
C ILE A 13 6.94 2.58 3.92
N ASP A 14 7.12 1.53 4.71
CA ASP A 14 8.38 0.77 4.77
C ASP A 14 8.41 -0.27 3.63
N ALA A 15 9.33 -0.09 2.69
CA ALA A 15 9.59 -0.97 1.56
C ALA A 15 10.96 -1.66 1.63
N GLY A 16 11.68 -1.53 2.75
CA GLY A 16 13.03 -2.05 2.94
C GLY A 16 13.08 -3.58 3.13
N GLY A 17 11.98 -4.19 3.57
CA GLY A 17 11.89 -5.64 3.80
C GLY A 17 11.95 -6.49 2.53
N SER A 18 12.57 -7.68 2.62
CA SER A 18 12.68 -8.61 1.49
C SER A 18 11.33 -9.05 0.93
N ASP A 19 10.33 -9.25 1.81
CA ASP A 19 8.99 -9.66 1.40
C ASP A 19 8.36 -8.63 0.47
N PHE A 20 8.59 -7.33 0.73
CA PHE A 20 8.12 -6.26 -0.14
C PHE A 20 8.91 -6.22 -1.44
N GLN A 21 10.25 -6.27 -1.38
CA GLN A 21 11.11 -6.21 -2.56
C GLN A 21 10.80 -7.32 -3.57
N PHE A 22 10.52 -8.53 -3.10
CA PHE A 22 10.23 -9.70 -3.94
C PHE A 22 8.73 -9.97 -4.13
N TYR A 23 7.85 -9.03 -3.77
CA TYR A 23 6.43 -9.15 -4.05
C TYR A 23 6.16 -9.31 -5.55
N SER A 24 5.32 -10.29 -5.89
CA SER A 24 4.94 -10.60 -7.27
C SER A 24 3.43 -10.54 -7.49
N SER A 25 2.62 -11.04 -6.55
CA SER A 25 1.16 -11.05 -6.67
C SER A 25 0.45 -11.36 -5.36
N GLY A 26 -0.87 -11.18 -5.34
CA GLY A 26 -1.72 -11.51 -4.20
C GLY A 26 -1.91 -10.34 -3.23
N ILE A 27 -2.65 -10.58 -2.15
CA ILE A 27 -2.73 -9.61 -1.04
C ILE A 27 -1.45 -9.75 -0.22
N PHE A 28 -0.64 -8.70 -0.22
CA PHE A 28 0.57 -8.62 0.57
C PHE A 28 0.25 -8.58 2.06
N THR A 29 0.73 -9.60 2.77
CA THR A 29 0.70 -9.75 4.23
C THR A 29 2.10 -10.01 4.79
N GLY A 30 3.14 -9.68 4.01
CA GLY A 30 4.53 -9.93 4.35
C GLY A 30 5.03 -9.08 5.51
N SER A 31 6.20 -9.43 6.03
CA SER A 31 6.83 -8.71 7.13
C SER A 31 7.42 -7.39 6.66
N CYS A 32 7.13 -6.33 7.41
CA CYS A 32 7.67 -4.98 7.26
C CYS A 32 7.53 -4.26 8.61
N ASP A 33 8.40 -3.28 8.87
CA ASP A 33 8.31 -2.42 10.04
C ASP A 33 7.46 -1.19 9.72
N THR A 34 7.70 -0.09 10.42
CA THR A 34 7.06 1.22 10.23
C THR A 34 8.09 2.33 10.06
N GLN A 35 9.33 1.96 9.73
CA GLN A 35 10.41 2.89 9.40
C GLN A 35 10.24 3.35 7.96
N LEU A 36 9.35 4.32 7.75
CA LEU A 36 8.95 4.79 6.42
C LEU A 36 10.17 5.25 5.60
N ASP A 37 10.36 4.65 4.43
CA ASP A 37 11.50 4.90 3.55
C ASP A 37 11.09 5.12 2.07
N HIS A 38 9.83 4.84 1.72
CA HIS A 38 9.37 4.84 0.33
C HIS A 38 8.01 5.52 0.15
N GLY A 39 7.90 6.34 -0.90
CA GLY A 39 6.68 7.07 -1.26
C GLY A 39 5.92 6.40 -2.40
N VAL A 40 4.64 6.11 -2.18
CA VAL A 40 3.76 5.42 -3.15
C VAL A 40 2.38 6.09 -3.22
N THR A 41 1.51 5.62 -4.11
CA THR A 41 0.15 6.19 -4.26
C THR A 41 -0.93 5.14 -4.02
N ALA A 42 -1.75 5.33 -3.00
CA ALA A 42 -2.98 4.56 -2.81
C ALA A 42 -4.04 5.06 -3.81
N VAL A 43 -4.40 4.23 -4.78
CA VAL A 43 -5.32 4.56 -5.87
C VAL A 43 -6.70 3.94 -5.70
N GLY A 44 -6.84 3.01 -4.76
CA GLY A 44 -8.11 2.34 -4.50
C GLY A 44 -8.04 1.41 -3.29
N TYR A 45 -9.12 0.67 -3.09
CA TYR A 45 -9.24 -0.38 -2.10
C TYR A 45 -10.32 -1.37 -2.54
N GLY A 46 -10.28 -2.58 -2.01
CA GLY A 46 -11.25 -3.61 -2.37
C GLY A 46 -11.26 -4.78 -1.39
N VAL A 47 -11.96 -5.84 -1.81
CA VAL A 47 -12.05 -7.11 -1.08
C VAL A 47 -11.79 -8.23 -2.10
N SER A 48 -10.92 -9.18 -1.75
CA SER A 48 -10.73 -10.45 -2.47
C SER A 48 -10.85 -11.57 -1.45
N ASP A 49 -11.75 -12.52 -1.68
CA ASP A 49 -11.87 -13.74 -0.86
C ASP A 49 -12.01 -13.46 0.64
N GLY A 50 -12.81 -12.44 0.98
CA GLY A 50 -13.01 -11.99 2.37
C GLY A 50 -11.89 -11.12 2.94
N SER A 51 -10.76 -10.99 2.25
CA SER A 51 -9.62 -10.16 2.66
C SER A 51 -9.67 -8.78 2.03
N LYS A 52 -9.64 -7.74 2.87
CA LYS A 52 -9.62 -6.34 2.42
C LYS A 52 -8.21 -5.91 2.06
N TYR A 53 -8.09 -5.07 1.03
CA TYR A 53 -6.79 -4.53 0.60
C TYR A 53 -6.85 -3.06 0.20
N TRP A 54 -5.71 -2.39 0.29
CA TRP A 54 -5.37 -1.16 -0.41
C TRP A 54 -4.79 -1.50 -1.77
N LEU A 55 -5.26 -0.85 -2.84
CA LEU A 55 -4.61 -0.91 -4.15
C LEU A 55 -3.61 0.24 -4.25
N VAL A 56 -2.34 -0.11 -4.35
CA VAL A 56 -1.23 0.85 -4.30
C VAL A 56 -0.44 0.77 -5.59
N LYS A 57 -0.21 1.92 -6.21
CA LYS A 57 0.67 2.10 -7.37
C LYS A 57 2.09 2.35 -6.89
N ASN A 58 3.02 1.50 -7.32
CA ASN A 58 4.45 1.66 -7.07
C ASN A 58 5.17 2.33 -8.25
N SER A 59 6.45 2.65 -8.09
CA SER A 59 7.30 3.35 -9.07
C SER A 59 8.52 2.52 -9.51
N TRP A 60 8.47 1.19 -9.37
CA TRP A 60 9.57 0.26 -9.74
C TRP A 60 9.37 -0.44 -11.09
N GLY A 61 8.48 0.11 -11.94
CA GLY A 61 8.19 -0.43 -13.26
C GLY A 61 7.16 -1.55 -13.25
N ALA A 62 6.65 -1.88 -14.44
CA ALA A 62 5.53 -2.83 -14.61
C ALA A 62 5.92 -4.30 -14.40
N GLN A 63 7.21 -4.62 -14.36
CA GLN A 63 7.69 -6.00 -14.11
C GLN A 63 7.65 -6.38 -12.63
N TRP A 64 7.51 -5.40 -11.74
CA TRP A 64 7.41 -5.64 -10.30
C TRP A 64 5.95 -5.76 -9.88
N GLY A 65 5.65 -6.72 -9.01
CA GLY A 65 4.29 -6.93 -8.51
C GLY A 65 3.26 -7.19 -9.62
N GLU A 66 2.05 -6.68 -9.40
CA GLU A 66 0.91 -6.84 -10.30
C GLU A 66 0.90 -5.68 -11.29
N GLU A 67 1.73 -5.77 -12.35
CA GLU A 67 1.90 -4.72 -13.36
C GLU A 67 2.34 -3.37 -12.76
N GLY A 68 3.20 -3.40 -11.74
CA GLY A 68 3.66 -2.21 -11.01
C GLY A 68 2.77 -1.81 -9.83
N TYR A 69 1.75 -2.60 -9.51
CA TYR A 69 0.87 -2.40 -8.36
C TYR A 69 1.09 -3.46 -7.28
N ILE A 70 0.61 -3.13 -6.08
CA ILE A 70 0.55 -4.05 -4.95
C ILE A 70 -0.80 -3.91 -4.25
N ARG A 71 -1.38 -5.05 -3.84
CA ARG A 71 -2.56 -5.11 -2.98
C ARG A 71 -2.11 -5.32 -1.53
N MET A 72 -2.02 -4.26 -0.73
CA MET A 72 -1.57 -4.37 0.66
C MET A 72 -2.74 -4.65 1.60
N GLN A 73 -2.58 -5.56 2.57
CA GLN A 73 -3.65 -5.89 3.50
C GLN A 73 -4.17 -4.65 4.24
N LYS A 74 -5.50 -4.57 4.33
CA LYS A 74 -6.22 -3.43 4.91
C LYS A 74 -7.05 -3.86 6.11
N ASP A 75 -7.33 -2.90 6.99
CA ASP A 75 -8.12 -3.07 8.22
C ASP A 75 -7.52 -4.10 9.18
N ILE A 76 -6.19 -4.09 9.31
CA ILE A 76 -5.46 -4.82 10.35
C ILE A 76 -5.59 -4.10 11.70
N SER A 77 -5.21 -4.77 12.80
CA SER A 77 -5.28 -4.23 14.16
C SER A 77 -4.33 -3.05 14.42
N ALA A 78 -3.19 -2.99 13.71
CA ALA A 78 -2.22 -1.91 13.82
C ALA A 78 -2.78 -0.59 13.27
N LYS A 79 -2.69 0.48 14.05
CA LYS A 79 -3.26 1.80 13.69
C LYS A 79 -2.48 2.47 12.56
N GLU A 80 -1.18 2.17 12.50
CA GLU A 80 -0.21 2.56 11.50
C GLU A 80 -0.53 1.95 10.13
N GLY A 81 -1.34 0.88 10.10
CA GLY A 81 -1.56 0.07 8.90
C GLY A 81 -0.35 -0.80 8.56
N LEU A 82 -0.53 -1.73 7.62
CA LEU A 82 0.57 -2.58 7.17
C LEU A 82 1.68 -1.72 6.56
N CYS A 83 2.93 -1.97 6.98
CA CYS A 83 4.12 -1.21 6.60
C CYS A 83 4.02 0.31 6.85
N GLY A 84 3.17 0.74 7.79
CA GLY A 84 3.00 2.15 8.12
C GLY A 84 2.19 2.96 7.09
N ILE A 85 1.48 2.32 6.16
CA ILE A 85 0.73 2.99 5.07
C ILE A 85 -0.28 4.06 5.54
N ALA A 86 -0.73 4.02 6.80
CA ALA A 86 -1.66 4.99 7.38
C ALA A 86 -0.97 6.10 8.20
N MET A 87 0.36 6.09 8.33
CA MET A 87 1.11 7.04 9.17
C MET A 87 1.29 8.41 8.52
N GLN A 88 1.62 8.45 7.23
CA GLN A 88 1.84 9.69 6.47
C GLN A 88 1.10 9.64 5.15
N ALA A 89 -0.06 10.29 5.10
CA ALA A 89 -0.91 10.36 3.92
C ALA A 89 -1.21 11.82 3.58
N SER A 90 -1.14 12.17 2.29
CA SER A 90 -1.47 13.51 1.80
C SER A 90 -2.14 13.44 0.44
N TYR A 91 -2.95 14.46 0.14
CA TYR A 91 -3.64 14.60 -1.14
C TYR A 91 -3.75 16.07 -1.50
N PRO A 92 -3.71 16.43 -2.79
CA PRO A 92 -3.88 17.80 -3.21
C PRO A 92 -5.32 18.31 -3.00
N THR A 93 -5.46 19.61 -2.81
CA THR A 93 -6.73 20.33 -2.79
C THR A 93 -6.71 21.36 -3.92
N ALA A 94 -7.82 21.47 -4.65
CA ALA A 94 -8.02 22.49 -5.69
C ALA A 94 -8.52 23.81 -5.09
#